data_AF-A0A135P7K1-F1
#
_entry.id   AF-A0A135P7K1-F1
#
_cell.length_a   1.000
_cell.length_b   1.000
_cell.length_c   1.000
_cell.angle_alpha   90.00
_cell.angle_beta   90.00
_cell.angle_gamma   90.00
#
_symmetry.space_group_name_H-M   'P 1'
#
loop_
_entity.id
_entity.type
_entity.pdbx_description
1 polymer ?
#
loop_
_entity_poly.entity_id
_entity_poly.type
_entity_poly.pdbx_seq_one_letter_code
_entity_poly.pdbx_strand_id
1 'polypeptide(L)'
;MASRQLVELQAEQHDELARCSTREMIETEHTMAASAVRMADRHSHGTRPETVDHALDRQDALLNGPGLSHEQRAAVRHITSSQQIAAVIGFAGAGKSTMLAAARDAWEHQGFTVHGGALVGKAAEGLTQSSGIAARTLASWEYGWNKGKGELGHSDIFVIDEAGMVGSRQLARIVSQVEKRGAKLVLVGDHEQLQEIRAGSPRSPFSSQRPRPQIACITTDEDRQQPLRHPTCLTALITQQTVLEKIR
;
A
#
# COMPACT_ATOMS: atom_id res chain seq x y z
N MET A 1 -21.45 26.37 -20.00
CA MET A 1 -22.33 25.80 -18.95
C MET A 1 -21.56 24.68 -18.27
N ALA A 2 -21.16 24.86 -17.00
CA ALA A 2 -20.43 23.84 -16.26
C ALA A 2 -21.33 22.61 -16.02
N SER A 3 -20.83 21.42 -16.33
CA SER A 3 -21.55 20.16 -16.13
C SER A 3 -21.86 19.96 -14.64
N ARG A 4 -23.12 19.60 -14.30
CA ARG A 4 -23.60 19.37 -12.93
C ARG A 4 -22.86 18.26 -12.16
N GLN A 5 -21.95 17.54 -12.81
CA GLN A 5 -21.17 16.44 -12.25
C GLN A 5 -19.78 16.87 -11.78
N LEU A 6 -19.30 18.06 -12.15
CA LEU A 6 -18.00 18.58 -11.76
C LEU A 6 -18.11 19.34 -10.44
N VAL A 7 -17.24 18.99 -9.50
CA VAL A 7 -17.00 19.73 -8.26
C VAL A 7 -15.65 20.40 -8.41
N GLU A 8 -15.66 21.73 -8.40
CA GLU A 8 -14.45 22.55 -8.37
C GLU A 8 -13.85 22.44 -6.96
N LEU A 9 -12.66 21.87 -6.88
CA LEU A 9 -11.92 21.65 -5.63
C LEU A 9 -11.03 22.85 -5.31
N GLN A 10 -10.50 23.51 -6.33
CA GLN A 10 -9.75 24.76 -6.25
C GLN A 10 -10.05 25.62 -7.46
N ALA A 11 -10.36 26.89 -7.20
CA ALA A 11 -10.46 27.91 -8.23
C ALA A 11 -9.08 28.17 -8.85
N GLU A 12 -9.09 28.49 -10.13
CA GLU A 12 -7.90 28.83 -10.90
C GLU A 12 -7.13 29.99 -10.23
N GLN A 13 -5.82 29.84 -10.05
CA GLN A 13 -4.96 30.89 -9.50
C GLN A 13 -3.67 31.00 -10.32
N HIS A 14 -3.45 32.16 -10.96
CA HIS A 14 -2.26 32.75 -11.61
C HIS A 14 -1.26 31.89 -12.41
N ASP A 15 -1.17 30.58 -12.20
CA ASP A 15 -0.38 29.57 -12.95
C ASP A 15 -0.89 28.11 -12.75
N GLU A 16 -1.93 27.87 -11.93
CA GLU A 16 -2.54 26.56 -11.69
C GLU A 16 -3.98 26.51 -12.23
N LEU A 17 -4.24 25.56 -13.14
CA LEU A 17 -5.57 25.27 -13.70
C LEU A 17 -6.57 24.88 -12.60
N ALA A 18 -7.84 25.24 -12.79
CA ALA A 18 -8.94 24.82 -11.91
C ALA A 18 -8.92 23.29 -11.71
N ARG A 19 -8.83 22.85 -10.46
CA ARG A 19 -8.83 21.43 -10.11
C ARG A 19 -10.26 20.99 -9.93
N CYS A 20 -10.77 20.20 -10.86
CA CYS A 20 -12.12 19.67 -10.82
C CYS A 20 -12.08 18.15 -10.60
N SER A 21 -12.95 17.64 -9.74
CA SER A 21 -13.24 16.21 -9.62
C SER A 21 -14.72 15.95 -9.87
N THR A 22 -15.13 14.70 -10.01
CA THR A 22 -16.55 14.36 -10.09
C THR A 22 -17.09 14.02 -8.71
N ARG A 23 -18.39 14.29 -8.46
CA ARG A 23 -19.05 13.86 -7.20
C ARG A 23 -18.87 12.36 -6.94
N GLU A 24 -19.00 11.56 -7.98
CA GLU A 24 -18.80 10.12 -7.95
C GLU A 24 -17.40 9.72 -7.46
N MET A 25 -16.35 10.43 -7.89
CA MET A 25 -14.98 10.15 -7.44
C MET A 25 -14.79 10.51 -5.98
N ILE A 26 -15.34 11.65 -5.53
CA ILE A 26 -15.29 12.07 -4.12
C ILE A 26 -15.99 11.03 -3.23
N GLU A 27 -17.17 10.55 -3.63
CA GLU A 27 -17.90 9.51 -2.91
C GLU A 27 -17.12 8.19 -2.86
N THR A 28 -16.47 7.81 -3.97
CA THR A 28 -15.61 6.62 -4.03
C THR A 28 -14.44 6.74 -3.05
N GLU A 29 -13.73 7.87 -3.05
CA GLU A 29 -12.61 8.13 -2.14
C GLU A 29 -13.05 8.14 -0.68
N HIS A 30 -14.17 8.80 -0.37
CA HIS A 30 -14.71 8.87 0.99
C HIS A 30 -15.11 7.48 1.50
N THR A 31 -15.77 6.67 0.67
CA THR A 31 -16.18 5.31 1.05
C THR A 31 -14.97 4.42 1.35
N MET A 32 -13.97 4.46 0.47
CA MET A 32 -12.73 3.69 0.62
C MET A 32 -11.93 4.12 1.85
N ALA A 33 -11.84 5.43 2.09
CA ALA A 33 -11.22 6.00 3.27
C ALA A 33 -11.89 5.50 4.56
N ALA A 34 -13.23 5.55 4.62
CA ALA A 34 -13.99 5.03 5.75
C ALA A 34 -13.80 3.51 5.96
N SER A 35 -13.71 2.72 4.89
CA SER A 35 -13.37 1.29 4.96
C SER A 35 -12.00 1.05 5.57
N ALA A 36 -10.99 1.83 5.17
CA ALA A 36 -9.64 1.69 5.68
C ALA A 36 -9.53 2.04 7.15
N VAL A 37 -10.22 3.09 7.62
CA VAL A 37 -10.31 3.42 9.04
C VAL A 37 -10.88 2.23 9.83
N ARG A 38 -12.00 1.65 9.38
CA ARG A 38 -12.59 0.48 10.04
C ARG A 38 -11.66 -0.74 10.04
N MET A 39 -10.87 -0.93 8.98
CA MET A 39 -9.88 -2.00 8.91
C MET A 39 -8.68 -1.74 9.83
N ALA A 40 -8.27 -0.49 9.98
CA ALA A 40 -7.18 -0.09 10.88
C ALA A 40 -7.56 -0.30 12.35
N ASP A 41 -8.81 -0.01 12.72
CA ASP A 41 -9.35 -0.20 14.08
C ASP A 41 -9.60 -1.69 14.42
N ARG A 42 -9.63 -2.56 13.42
CA ARG A 42 -9.82 -4.01 13.63
C ARG A 42 -8.48 -4.70 13.84
N HIS A 43 -8.36 -5.42 14.94
CA HIS A 43 -7.17 -6.17 15.30
C HIS A 43 -7.44 -7.68 15.20
N SER A 44 -7.06 -8.31 14.09
CA SER A 44 -7.32 -9.75 13.88
C SER A 44 -6.20 -10.54 13.21
N HIS A 45 -5.15 -9.87 12.69
CA HIS A 45 -4.08 -10.53 11.93
C HIS A 45 -2.70 -10.29 12.55
N GLY A 46 -2.65 -10.18 13.88
CA GLY A 46 -1.41 -9.91 14.60
C GLY A 46 -0.53 -11.14 14.60
N THR A 47 0.70 -10.97 14.12
CA THR A 47 1.70 -12.03 14.19
C THR A 47 2.45 -11.94 15.51
N ARG A 48 2.76 -13.07 16.16
CA ARG A 48 3.53 -13.05 17.42
C ARG A 48 4.92 -12.49 17.15
N PRO A 49 5.45 -11.59 18.01
CA PRO A 49 6.78 -10.99 17.81
C PRO A 49 7.89 -12.04 17.64
N GLU A 50 7.83 -13.12 18.40
CA GLU A 50 8.75 -14.26 18.31
C GLU A 50 8.73 -14.92 16.93
N THR A 51 7.54 -15.12 16.36
CA THR A 51 7.37 -15.68 15.01
C THR A 51 7.92 -14.75 13.93
N VAL A 52 7.73 -13.44 14.10
CA VAL A 52 8.29 -12.42 13.20
C VAL A 52 9.82 -12.42 13.27
N ASP A 53 10.39 -12.49 14.47
CA ASP A 53 11.84 -12.50 14.68
C ASP A 53 12.48 -13.74 14.06
N HIS A 54 11.89 -14.92 14.26
CA HIS A 54 12.35 -16.14 13.60
C HIS A 54 12.26 -16.08 12.08
N ALA A 55 11.22 -15.46 11.52
CA ALA A 55 11.10 -15.30 10.07
C ALA A 55 12.15 -14.34 9.51
N LEU A 56 12.46 -13.25 10.24
CA LEU A 56 13.54 -12.32 9.89
C LEU A 56 14.90 -13.02 9.91
N ASP A 57 15.19 -13.79 10.96
CA ASP A 57 16.46 -14.52 11.10
C ASP A 57 16.63 -15.58 9.99
N ARG A 58 15.56 -16.29 9.63
CA ARG A 58 15.57 -17.22 8.50
C ARG A 58 15.83 -16.51 7.18
N GLN A 59 15.19 -15.36 6.96
CA GLN A 59 15.41 -14.60 5.75
C GLN A 59 16.86 -14.09 5.67
N ASP A 60 17.44 -13.65 6.78
CA ASP A 60 18.83 -13.23 6.83
C ASP A 60 19.80 -14.38 6.49
N ALA A 61 19.51 -15.60 6.98
CA ALA A 61 20.32 -16.78 6.66
C ALA A 61 20.26 -17.19 5.18
N LEU A 62 19.19 -16.85 4.46
CA LEU A 62 19.06 -17.09 3.02
C LEU A 62 19.78 -16.04 2.17
N LEU A 63 20.11 -14.89 2.75
CA LEU A 63 20.83 -13.82 2.06
C LEU A 63 22.34 -14.10 2.13
N ASN A 64 22.99 -14.22 0.98
CA ASN A 64 24.45 -14.39 0.87
C ASN A 64 25.22 -13.06 1.10
N GLY A 65 24.78 -12.24 2.06
CA GLY A 65 25.27 -10.87 2.27
C GLY A 65 24.80 -10.26 3.58
N PRO A 66 24.91 -8.93 3.76
CA PRO A 66 24.29 -8.28 4.91
C PRO A 66 22.78 -8.56 4.87
N GLY A 67 22.24 -9.05 5.98
CA GLY A 67 20.81 -9.34 6.11
C GLY A 67 19.93 -8.10 5.94
N LEU A 68 18.64 -8.24 6.23
CA LEU A 68 17.66 -7.17 6.13
C LEU A 68 18.10 -5.94 6.95
N SER A 69 17.97 -4.76 6.34
CA SER A 69 18.26 -3.49 7.01
C SER A 69 17.33 -3.28 8.21
N HIS A 70 17.72 -2.41 9.14
CA HIS A 70 16.87 -2.06 10.29
C HIS A 70 15.48 -1.56 9.83
N GLU A 71 15.47 -0.76 8.77
CA GLU A 71 14.26 -0.23 8.16
C GLU A 71 13.37 -1.32 7.54
N GLN A 72 13.97 -2.29 6.84
CA GLN A 72 13.22 -3.43 6.31
C GLN A 72 12.62 -4.28 7.44
N ARG A 73 13.38 -4.51 8.51
CA ARG A 73 12.88 -5.23 9.70
C ARG A 73 11.73 -4.48 10.37
N ALA A 74 11.84 -3.15 10.50
CA ALA A 74 10.75 -2.31 11.03
C ALA A 74 9.50 -2.40 10.14
N ALA A 75 9.68 -2.39 8.82
CA ALA A 75 8.57 -2.54 7.88
C ALA A 75 7.91 -3.93 7.96
N VAL A 76 8.68 -5.02 8.13
CA VAL A 76 8.12 -6.37 8.39
C VAL A 76 7.29 -6.35 9.67
N ARG A 77 7.82 -5.82 10.77
CA ARG A 77 7.08 -5.71 12.05
C ARG A 77 5.80 -4.88 11.91
N HIS A 78 5.87 -3.79 11.13
CA HIS A 78 4.70 -2.95 10.87
C HIS A 78 3.62 -3.70 10.08
N ILE A 79 3.96 -4.34 8.96
CA ILE A 79 2.95 -5.06 8.17
C ILE A 79 2.45 -6.32 8.88
N THR A 80 3.25 -6.95 9.74
CA THR A 80 2.82 -8.12 10.53
C THR A 80 2.07 -7.75 11.82
N SER A 81 1.85 -6.45 12.07
CA SER A 81 1.02 -5.96 13.17
C SER A 81 -0.44 -6.42 13.09
N SER A 82 -1.21 -6.18 14.15
CA SER A 82 -2.57 -6.72 14.29
C SER A 82 -3.64 -6.07 13.41
N GLN A 83 -3.40 -4.87 12.89
CA GLN A 83 -4.37 -4.13 12.07
C GLN A 83 -4.73 -4.89 10.79
N GLN A 84 -5.98 -4.77 10.31
CA GLN A 84 -6.40 -5.39 9.05
C GLN A 84 -5.91 -4.63 7.81
N ILE A 85 -5.32 -3.44 7.96
CA ILE A 85 -4.70 -2.71 6.85
C ILE A 85 -3.33 -2.17 7.25
N ALA A 86 -2.35 -2.30 6.36
CA ALA A 86 -1.02 -1.72 6.50
C ALA A 86 -0.48 -1.27 5.14
N ALA A 87 0.42 -0.31 5.13
CA ALA A 87 1.05 0.19 3.91
C ALA A 87 2.56 0.38 4.11
N VAL A 88 3.33 0.07 3.07
CA VAL A 88 4.78 0.27 3.02
C VAL A 88 5.16 0.90 1.69
N ILE A 89 5.92 1.99 1.77
CA ILE A 89 6.51 2.67 0.62
C ILE A 89 8.02 2.53 0.73
N GLY A 90 8.66 2.02 -0.31
CA GLY A 90 10.11 1.93 -0.39
C GLY A 90 10.62 2.19 -1.80
N PHE A 91 11.85 2.67 -1.94
CA PHE A 91 12.47 2.93 -3.23
C PHE A 91 12.63 1.66 -4.09
N ALA A 92 12.81 1.84 -5.39
CA ALA A 92 13.16 0.76 -6.30
C ALA A 92 14.47 0.08 -5.84
N GLY A 93 14.50 -1.25 -5.84
CA GLY A 93 15.67 -1.99 -5.37
C GLY A 93 15.87 -2.01 -3.84
N ALA A 94 14.96 -1.42 -3.05
CA ALA A 94 15.01 -1.42 -1.59
C ALA A 94 14.71 -2.77 -0.91
N GLY A 95 14.74 -3.89 -1.65
CA GLY A 95 14.47 -5.23 -1.10
C GLY A 95 13.03 -5.46 -0.60
N LYS A 96 12.03 -4.78 -1.18
CA LYS A 96 10.60 -4.95 -0.86
C LYS A 96 10.16 -6.42 -0.96
N SER A 97 10.59 -7.13 -1.99
CA SER A 97 10.27 -8.55 -2.17
C SER A 97 10.89 -9.44 -1.08
N THR A 98 12.11 -9.11 -0.63
CA THR A 98 12.80 -9.83 0.46
C THR A 98 12.09 -9.60 1.80
N MET A 99 11.65 -8.36 2.06
CA MET A 99 10.81 -8.02 3.20
C MET A 99 9.50 -8.80 3.17
N LEU A 100 8.82 -8.84 2.01
CA LEU A 100 7.58 -9.60 1.84
C LEU A 100 7.78 -11.11 1.98
N ALA A 101 8.94 -11.64 1.61
CA ALA A 101 9.29 -13.05 1.85
C ALA A 101 9.32 -13.38 3.34
N ALA A 102 9.98 -12.54 4.15
CA ALA A 102 10.01 -12.70 5.61
C ALA A 102 8.61 -12.53 6.23
N ALA A 103 7.83 -11.55 5.77
CA ALA A 103 6.46 -11.36 6.26
C ALA A 103 5.55 -12.54 5.91
N ARG A 104 5.64 -13.06 4.67
CA ARG A 104 4.94 -14.27 4.25
C ARG A 104 5.29 -15.45 5.16
N ASP A 105 6.58 -15.67 5.38
CA ASP A 105 7.06 -16.77 6.23
C ASP A 105 6.49 -16.65 7.66
N ALA A 106 6.46 -15.45 8.22
CA ALA A 106 5.87 -15.19 9.54
C ALA A 106 4.36 -15.48 9.57
N TRP A 107 3.61 -15.04 8.55
CA TRP A 107 2.18 -15.24 8.44
C TRP A 107 1.78 -16.71 8.24
N GLU A 108 2.46 -17.41 7.33
CA GLU A 108 2.20 -18.82 7.03
C GLU A 108 2.51 -19.71 8.25
N HIS A 109 3.55 -19.37 9.03
CA HIS A 109 3.84 -20.06 10.30
C HIS A 109 2.75 -19.90 11.36
N GLN A 110 1.96 -18.83 11.28
CA GLN A 110 0.82 -18.61 12.18
C GLN A 110 -0.51 -19.10 11.59
N GLY A 111 -0.47 -19.74 10.41
CA GLY A 111 -1.63 -20.34 9.76
C GLY A 111 -2.45 -19.39 8.90
N PHE A 112 -1.91 -18.22 8.53
CA PHE A 112 -2.53 -17.34 7.55
C PHE A 112 -2.16 -17.75 6.13
N THR A 113 -3.07 -17.53 5.17
CA THR A 113 -2.79 -17.72 3.74
C THR A 113 -2.46 -16.39 3.10
N VAL A 114 -1.35 -16.31 2.37
CA VAL A 114 -0.92 -15.05 1.74
C VAL A 114 -1.19 -15.09 0.24
N HIS A 115 -1.87 -14.04 -0.24
CA HIS A 115 -2.27 -13.86 -1.63
C HIS A 115 -1.71 -12.56 -2.18
N GLY A 116 -1.14 -12.61 -3.38
CA GLY A 116 -0.57 -11.45 -4.05
C GLY A 116 -1.43 -10.91 -5.18
N GLY A 117 -1.45 -9.60 -5.31
CA GLY A 117 -2.10 -8.86 -6.38
C GLY A 117 -1.14 -7.83 -6.97
N ALA A 118 -1.12 -7.71 -8.29
CA ALA A 118 -0.40 -6.61 -8.96
C ALA A 118 -1.20 -6.11 -10.17
N LEU A 119 -0.93 -4.87 -10.59
CA LEU A 119 -1.63 -4.27 -11.74
C LEU A 119 -1.32 -5.03 -13.05
N VAL A 120 -0.05 -5.41 -13.25
CA VAL A 120 0.44 -6.06 -14.48
C VAL A 120 0.95 -7.48 -14.21
N GLY A 121 0.81 -8.37 -15.19
CA GLY A 121 1.19 -9.79 -15.07
C GLY A 121 2.66 -9.99 -14.69
N LYS A 122 3.56 -9.23 -15.31
CA LYS A 122 5.00 -9.29 -15.01
C LYS A 122 5.32 -8.93 -13.55
N ALA A 123 4.59 -7.99 -12.96
CA ALA A 123 4.77 -7.62 -11.56
C ALA A 123 4.24 -8.74 -10.64
N ALA A 124 3.11 -9.37 -10.97
CA ALA A 124 2.61 -10.53 -10.24
C ALA A 124 3.58 -11.73 -10.31
N GLU A 125 4.14 -12.00 -11.48
CA GLU A 125 5.18 -13.03 -11.65
C GLU A 125 6.42 -12.70 -10.81
N GLY A 126 6.90 -11.45 -10.87
CA GLY A 126 8.04 -10.98 -10.08
C GLY A 126 7.80 -11.09 -8.58
N LEU A 127 6.60 -10.71 -8.11
CA LEU A 127 6.19 -10.86 -6.71
C LEU A 127 6.23 -12.33 -6.30
N THR A 128 5.68 -13.22 -7.12
CA THR A 128 5.68 -14.67 -6.85
C THR A 128 7.09 -15.24 -6.80
N GLN A 129 7.93 -14.94 -7.78
CA GLN A 129 9.29 -15.46 -7.88
C GLN A 129 10.18 -14.96 -6.74
N SER A 130 10.03 -13.71 -6.34
CA SER A 130 10.95 -13.06 -5.40
C SER A 130 10.53 -13.22 -3.93
N SER A 131 9.23 -13.22 -3.65
CA SER A 131 8.70 -13.30 -2.28
C SER A 131 8.11 -14.67 -1.92
N GLY A 132 7.84 -15.52 -2.92
CA GLY A 132 7.11 -16.77 -2.73
C GLY A 132 5.60 -16.60 -2.53
N ILE A 133 5.08 -15.37 -2.55
CA ILE A 133 3.64 -15.10 -2.43
C ILE A 133 2.95 -15.44 -3.75
N ALA A 134 1.99 -16.37 -3.73
CA ALA A 134 1.21 -16.70 -4.92
C ALA A 134 0.42 -15.47 -5.41
N ALA A 135 0.84 -14.88 -6.53
CA ALA A 135 0.27 -13.65 -7.04
C ALA A 135 -0.35 -13.79 -8.43
N ARG A 136 -1.37 -12.98 -8.69
CA ARG A 136 -2.00 -12.82 -10.01
C ARG A 136 -2.42 -11.37 -10.22
N THR A 137 -2.85 -11.03 -11.43
CA THR A 137 -3.29 -9.65 -11.71
C THR A 137 -4.53 -9.29 -10.91
N LEU A 138 -4.66 -8.01 -10.53
CA LEU A 138 -5.86 -7.50 -9.84
C LEU A 138 -7.13 -7.76 -10.66
N ALA A 139 -7.05 -7.63 -11.99
CA ALA A 139 -8.15 -7.97 -12.89
C ALA A 139 -8.55 -9.46 -12.79
N SER A 140 -7.58 -10.38 -12.63
CA SER A 140 -7.86 -11.81 -12.44
C SER A 140 -8.51 -12.09 -11.08
N TRP A 141 -8.12 -11.38 -10.03
CA TRP A 141 -8.79 -11.42 -8.72
C TRP A 141 -10.24 -10.96 -8.82
N GLU A 142 -10.48 -9.77 -9.39
CA GLU A 142 -11.83 -9.22 -9.58
C GLU A 142 -12.71 -10.16 -10.42
N TYR A 143 -12.17 -10.73 -11.49
CA TYR A 143 -12.88 -11.73 -12.29
C TYR A 143 -13.25 -12.98 -11.48
N GLY A 144 -12.33 -13.48 -10.65
CA GLY A 144 -12.56 -14.62 -9.77
C GLY A 144 -13.68 -14.34 -8.77
N TRP A 145 -13.62 -13.20 -8.07
CA TRP A 145 -14.63 -12.81 -7.10
C TRP A 145 -16.03 -12.66 -7.72
N ASN A 146 -16.12 -12.10 -8.94
CA ASN A 146 -17.38 -11.99 -9.68
C ASN A 146 -17.97 -13.37 -10.07
N LYS A 147 -17.15 -14.41 -10.11
CA LYS A 147 -17.55 -15.80 -10.38
C LYS A 147 -17.66 -16.66 -9.13
N GLY A 148 -17.50 -16.08 -7.92
CA GLY A 148 -17.49 -16.81 -6.66
C GLY A 148 -16.30 -17.78 -6.52
N LYS A 149 -15.17 -17.50 -7.19
CA LYS A 149 -13.96 -18.32 -7.17
C LYS A 149 -12.79 -17.57 -6.55
N GLY A 150 -11.97 -18.28 -5.78
CA GLY A 150 -10.80 -17.69 -5.11
C GLY A 150 -11.21 -16.57 -4.16
N GLU A 151 -12.25 -16.83 -3.37
CA GLU A 151 -12.72 -15.91 -2.33
C GLU A 151 -11.67 -15.82 -1.21
N LEU A 152 -11.48 -14.63 -0.67
CA LEU A 152 -10.68 -14.44 0.52
C LEU A 152 -11.47 -14.88 1.76
N GLY A 153 -10.80 -15.53 2.69
CA GLY A 153 -11.28 -15.86 4.03
C GLY A 153 -10.75 -14.89 5.09
N HIS A 154 -11.26 -15.03 6.31
CA HIS A 154 -10.82 -14.23 7.46
C HIS A 154 -9.36 -14.53 7.89
N SER A 155 -8.80 -15.66 7.48
CA SER A 155 -7.40 -16.02 7.76
C SER A 155 -6.47 -15.70 6.59
N ASP A 156 -6.91 -14.84 5.66
CA ASP A 156 -6.14 -14.51 4.47
C ASP A 156 -5.55 -13.10 4.53
N ILE A 157 -4.40 -12.95 3.89
CA ILE A 157 -3.66 -11.70 3.78
C ILE A 157 -3.48 -11.40 2.31
N PHE A 158 -3.98 -10.25 1.89
CA PHE A 158 -3.94 -9.78 0.51
C PHE A 158 -2.89 -8.69 0.37
N VAL A 159 -1.80 -8.99 -0.35
CA VAL A 159 -0.71 -8.06 -0.62
C VAL A 159 -0.89 -7.48 -2.02
N ILE A 160 -0.92 -6.15 -2.13
CA ILE A 160 -0.92 -5.45 -3.43
C ILE A 160 0.45 -4.84 -3.64
N ASP A 161 1.17 -5.30 -4.65
CA ASP A 161 2.41 -4.67 -5.11
C ASP A 161 2.12 -3.60 -6.16
N GLU A 162 2.95 -2.56 -6.18
CA GLU A 162 2.76 -1.34 -6.96
C GLU A 162 1.37 -0.71 -6.78
N ALA A 163 0.89 -0.68 -5.54
CA ALA A 163 -0.41 -0.10 -5.17
C ALA A 163 -0.54 1.37 -5.59
N GLY A 164 0.57 2.09 -5.72
CA GLY A 164 0.61 3.47 -6.21
C GLY A 164 0.14 3.65 -7.66
N MET A 165 0.22 2.60 -8.48
CA MET A 165 -0.25 2.60 -9.87
C MET A 165 -1.73 2.21 -10.01
N VAL A 166 -2.36 1.73 -8.94
CA VAL A 166 -3.74 1.25 -8.97
C VAL A 166 -4.70 2.44 -8.91
N GLY A 167 -5.57 2.57 -9.91
CA GLY A 167 -6.55 3.65 -9.96
C GLY A 167 -7.56 3.58 -8.78
N SER A 168 -7.98 4.73 -8.27
CA SER A 168 -8.84 4.86 -7.07
C SER A 168 -10.08 3.97 -7.10
N ARG A 169 -10.77 3.88 -8.25
CA ARG A 169 -11.97 3.02 -8.41
C ARG A 169 -11.65 1.54 -8.24
N GLN A 170 -10.54 1.07 -8.78
CA GLN A 170 -10.16 -0.34 -8.66
C GLN A 170 -9.72 -0.65 -7.23
N LEU A 171 -8.92 0.22 -6.63
CA LEU A 171 -8.49 0.05 -5.25
C LEU A 171 -9.68 0.07 -4.28
N ALA A 172 -10.66 0.96 -4.48
CA ALA A 172 -11.88 1.01 -3.67
C ALA A 172 -12.67 -0.32 -3.71
N ARG A 173 -12.79 -0.94 -4.89
CA ARG A 173 -13.45 -2.25 -5.02
C ARG A 173 -12.67 -3.33 -4.28
N ILE A 174 -11.35 -3.34 -4.39
CA ILE A 174 -10.50 -4.32 -3.70
C ILE A 174 -10.59 -4.15 -2.18
N VAL A 175 -10.43 -2.92 -1.67
CA VAL A 175 -10.56 -2.62 -0.24
C VAL A 175 -11.91 -3.10 0.29
N SER A 176 -13.01 -2.79 -0.42
CA SER A 176 -14.35 -3.24 -0.04
C SER A 176 -14.48 -4.77 -0.01
N GLN A 177 -13.89 -5.49 -0.97
CA GLN A 177 -13.91 -6.96 -0.99
C GLN A 177 -13.10 -7.55 0.17
N VAL A 178 -11.90 -7.05 0.42
CA VAL A 178 -11.03 -7.51 1.51
C VAL A 178 -11.68 -7.25 2.87
N GLU A 179 -12.23 -6.04 3.08
CA GLU A 179 -12.96 -5.66 4.30
C GLU A 179 -14.16 -6.59 4.53
N LYS A 180 -14.97 -6.83 3.49
CA LYS A 180 -16.18 -7.67 3.58
C LYS A 180 -15.85 -9.10 4.00
N ARG A 181 -14.70 -9.62 3.57
CA ARG A 181 -14.23 -10.96 3.91
C ARG A 181 -13.50 -11.03 5.24
N GLY A 182 -13.17 -9.88 5.83
CA GLY A 182 -12.41 -9.78 7.06
C GLY A 182 -10.96 -10.22 6.90
N ALA A 183 -10.42 -10.16 5.69
CA ALA A 183 -9.01 -10.43 5.40
C ALA A 183 -8.14 -9.20 5.70
N LYS A 184 -6.83 -9.39 5.80
CA LYS A 184 -5.87 -8.29 5.91
C LYS A 184 -5.50 -7.76 4.53
N LEU A 185 -5.33 -6.44 4.40
CA LEU A 185 -4.79 -5.78 3.22
C LEU A 185 -3.40 -5.21 3.53
N VAL A 186 -2.42 -5.49 2.68
CA VAL A 186 -1.09 -4.90 2.74
C VAL A 186 -0.81 -4.21 1.41
N LEU A 187 -0.58 -2.90 1.44
CA LEU A 187 -0.28 -2.10 0.26
C LEU A 187 1.22 -1.83 0.19
N VAL A 188 1.84 -2.25 -0.91
CA VAL A 188 3.26 -2.04 -1.17
C VAL A 188 3.41 -1.19 -2.42
N GLY A 189 4.30 -0.21 -2.40
CA GLY A 189 4.54 0.62 -3.57
C GLY A 189 5.93 1.26 -3.61
N ASP A 190 6.25 1.80 -4.77
CA ASP A 190 7.45 2.59 -5.01
C ASP A 190 7.26 4.09 -4.81
N HIS A 191 8.27 4.75 -4.24
CA HIS A 191 8.30 6.20 -4.09
C HIS A 191 8.53 6.92 -5.43
N GLU A 192 9.35 6.39 -6.33
CA GLU A 192 9.66 7.05 -7.61
C GLU A 192 8.44 7.17 -8.52
N GLN A 193 7.52 6.20 -8.45
CA GLN A 193 6.30 6.18 -9.25
C GLN A 193 5.19 7.10 -8.70
N LEU A 194 5.26 7.51 -7.43
CA LEU A 194 4.37 8.52 -6.86
C LEU A 194 4.69 9.94 -7.38
N GLN A 195 5.91 10.17 -7.88
CA GLN A 195 6.31 11.46 -8.44
C GLN A 195 5.75 11.68 -9.86
N GLU A 196 5.61 10.63 -10.66
CA GLU A 196 5.09 10.75 -12.03
C GLU A 196 3.61 11.14 -12.07
N ILE A 197 2.82 10.77 -11.06
CA ILE A 197 1.41 11.19 -10.93
C ILE A 197 1.30 12.63 -10.39
N ARG A 198 2.36 13.17 -9.76
CA ARG A 198 2.44 14.59 -9.35
C ARG A 198 2.89 15.50 -10.49
N ALA A 199 3.63 14.99 -11.47
CA ALA A 199 4.22 15.79 -12.53
C ALA A 199 3.31 15.87 -13.76
N GLY A 200 2.27 16.70 -13.67
CA GLY A 200 1.74 17.42 -14.83
C GLY A 200 2.66 18.56 -15.31
N SER A 201 3.95 18.54 -14.96
CA SER A 201 4.90 19.61 -15.29
C SER A 201 6.14 19.05 -16.01
N PRO A 202 6.62 19.68 -17.09
CA PRO A 202 7.77 19.20 -17.86
C PRO A 202 9.05 19.10 -17.01
N ARG A 203 9.82 18.02 -17.20
CA ARG A 203 11.14 17.82 -16.57
C ARG A 203 12.09 19.00 -16.85
N SER A 204 12.66 19.59 -15.80
CA SER A 204 13.91 20.35 -15.90
C SER A 204 15.10 19.40 -15.72
N PRO A 205 16.10 19.37 -16.62
CA PRO A 205 17.09 18.30 -16.67
C PRO A 205 18.39 18.67 -15.95
N PHE A 206 18.40 19.01 -14.66
CA PHE A 206 19.65 19.08 -13.89
C PHE A 206 19.41 19.03 -12.37
N SER A 207 19.68 17.89 -11.74
CA SER A 207 20.33 17.89 -10.43
C SER A 207 21.04 16.56 -10.20
N SER A 208 22.37 16.63 -10.17
CA SER A 208 23.28 15.57 -9.81
C SER A 208 23.44 15.53 -8.29
N GLN A 209 22.52 14.85 -7.60
CA GLN A 209 22.75 14.40 -6.22
C GLN A 209 22.23 12.97 -6.11
N ARG A 210 23.15 12.02 -5.82
CA ARG A 210 22.79 10.63 -5.52
C ARG A 210 22.02 10.61 -4.20
N PRO A 211 20.79 10.07 -4.12
CA PRO A 211 20.17 9.83 -2.83
C PRO A 211 20.75 8.55 -2.20
N ARG A 212 21.07 8.63 -0.90
CA ARG A 212 21.33 7.48 -0.02
C ARG A 212 20.03 6.70 0.19
N PRO A 213 20.06 5.38 0.45
CA PRO A 213 18.83 4.63 0.70
C PRO A 213 18.23 5.09 2.02
N GLN A 214 17.06 5.74 1.96
CA GLN A 214 16.15 5.92 3.09
C GLN A 214 14.98 4.99 2.82
N ILE A 215 14.92 3.83 3.49
CA ILE A 215 13.68 3.07 3.54
C ILE A 215 12.92 3.62 4.75
N ALA A 216 12.09 4.64 4.52
CA ALA A 216 11.12 5.05 5.52
C ALA A 216 9.86 5.58 4.84
N CYS A 217 8.74 4.91 5.09
CA CYS A 217 7.57 5.66 5.49
C CYS A 217 6.99 4.97 6.74
N ILE A 218 7.72 5.10 7.84
CA ILE A 218 7.12 5.16 9.18
C ILE A 218 6.69 6.63 9.31
N THR A 219 5.40 6.93 9.47
CA THR A 219 5.00 8.30 9.82
C THR A 219 5.15 8.48 11.33
N THR A 220 6.40 8.51 11.82
CA THR A 220 6.70 9.16 13.10
C THR A 220 6.92 10.64 12.81
N ASP A 221 5.96 11.43 13.27
CA ASP A 221 5.89 12.88 13.21
C ASP A 221 7.14 13.53 13.84
N GLU A 222 7.99 14.13 13.00
CA GLU A 222 8.89 15.23 13.37
C GLU A 222 9.53 15.82 12.10
N ASP A 223 8.75 16.58 11.32
CA ASP A 223 9.17 17.95 10.95
C ASP A 223 8.08 18.71 10.19
N ARG A 224 8.03 20.01 10.48
CA ARG A 224 6.91 20.93 10.24
C ARG A 224 6.69 21.34 8.77
N GLN A 225 5.42 21.67 8.51
CA GLN A 225 4.89 22.74 7.63
C GLN A 225 4.88 22.50 6.12
N GLN A 226 3.86 21.78 5.62
CA GLN A 226 3.08 22.17 4.43
C GLN A 226 1.77 21.38 4.35
N PRO A 227 0.59 22.02 4.13
CA PRO A 227 -0.67 21.29 3.99
C PRO A 227 -0.70 20.55 2.65
N LEU A 228 -0.70 19.22 2.67
CA LEU A 228 -0.79 18.40 1.46
C LEU A 228 -2.20 18.49 0.86
N ARG A 229 -2.32 19.17 -0.29
CA ARG A 229 -3.56 19.50 -1.00
C ARG A 229 -4.10 18.35 -1.88
N HIS A 230 -4.52 17.32 -1.17
CA HIS A 230 -5.11 16.03 -1.54
C HIS A 230 -4.17 14.91 -2.03
N PRO A 231 -4.33 13.68 -1.51
CA PRO A 231 -3.34 12.62 -1.64
C PRO A 231 -3.75 11.62 -2.73
N THR A 232 -2.81 10.89 -3.34
CA THR A 232 -3.18 9.63 -4.04
C THR A 232 -3.91 8.72 -3.05
N CYS A 233 -4.76 7.81 -3.52
CA CYS A 233 -5.53 6.91 -2.66
C CYS A 233 -4.67 6.28 -1.53
N LEU A 234 -3.47 5.80 -1.87
CA LEU A 234 -2.50 5.28 -0.92
C LEU A 234 -2.07 6.33 0.12
N THR A 235 -1.80 7.56 -0.30
CA THR A 235 -1.44 8.66 0.60
C THR A 235 -2.64 9.06 1.49
N ALA A 236 -3.89 8.94 1.04
CA ALA A 236 -5.07 9.24 1.85
C ALA A 236 -5.31 8.16 2.90
N LEU A 237 -5.11 6.90 2.53
CA LEU A 237 -5.14 5.73 3.41
C LEU A 237 -4.06 5.83 4.51
N ILE A 238 -2.83 6.18 4.12
CA ILE A 238 -1.71 6.40 5.06
C ILE A 238 -1.99 7.60 5.97
N THR A 239 -2.44 8.74 5.41
CA THR A 239 -2.67 9.96 6.19
C THR A 239 -3.81 9.79 7.20
N GLN A 240 -4.89 9.05 6.87
CA GLN A 240 -5.98 8.82 7.81
C GLN A 240 -5.61 7.87 8.97
N GLN A 241 -4.69 6.93 8.74
CA GLN A 241 -4.16 6.08 9.81
C GLN A 241 -3.36 6.92 10.84
N THR A 242 -2.70 8.01 10.40
CA THR A 242 -1.96 8.95 11.27
C THR A 242 -2.88 9.92 12.04
N VAL A 243 -4.03 10.32 11.49
CA VAL A 243 -4.93 11.29 12.16
C VAL A 243 -5.62 10.70 13.40
N LEU A 244 -5.80 9.38 13.47
CA LEU A 244 -6.49 8.72 14.58
C LEU A 244 -5.62 8.50 15.83
N GLU A 245 -4.29 8.58 15.74
CA GLU A 245 -3.40 8.48 16.91
C GLU A 245 -3.30 9.79 17.72
N LYS A 246 -3.96 10.89 17.30
CA LYS A 246 -3.94 12.19 18.00
C LYS A 246 -5.25 12.60 18.70
N ILE A 247 -6.22 11.69 18.86
CA ILE A 247 -7.48 11.97 19.60
C ILE A 247 -7.64 11.05 20.83
N ARG A 248 -6.57 10.84 21.61
CA ARG A 248 -6.65 10.39 23.00
C ARG A 248 -5.66 11.14 23.87
#